data_AF-A0A9E3NUW7-F1
#
_entry.id   AF-A0A9E3NUW7-F1
#
_cell.length_a   1.000
_cell.length_b   1.000
_cell.length_c   1.000
_cell.angle_alpha   90.00
_cell.angle_beta   90.00
_cell.angle_gamma   90.00
#
_symmetry.space_group_name_H-M   'P 1'
#
loop_
_entity.id
_entity.type
_entity.pdbx_description
1 polymer ?
#
loop_
_entity_poly.entity_id
_entity_poly.type
_entity_poly.pdbx_seq_one_letter_code
_entity_poly.pdbx_strand_id
1 'polypeptide(L)'
;MAERSFRARAPRIAITVAAAAFAVGAAVVAAAQRSPGGASGRCAVTTWEPLRAAPWLAVGLLAMIAYAVVMGIARRRREAPISLGEGPYRVAVVDASTALARPRWHFFALGVLLGVACAAGSVASRTTICPYAVPASCKRVGGSIVFVPVGKVDRRVVAELADHFRECYRLPVVVGPPVEPPASAWNPEREQWIGESVLAAIPSCYDGDPLCDPEMIVGVTADDIYTTAETWRYAYALRDTRRPTVIVSTARMGTLTGLTSTSYERARKMIAKQIALSYCGLSATLDSKSVRYGRIMGPDELDAIDEWRW
;
A
#
# COMPACT_ATOMS: atom_id res chain seq x y z
N MET A 1 -27.39 -60.37 -3.68
CA MET A 1 -27.61 -59.27 -4.67
C MET A 1 -27.65 -57.85 -4.07
N ALA A 2 -27.55 -57.66 -2.74
CA ALA A 2 -27.70 -56.33 -2.10
C ALA A 2 -26.40 -55.50 -1.96
N GLU A 3 -25.23 -56.05 -2.26
CA GLU A 3 -23.94 -55.45 -1.87
C GLU A 3 -23.33 -54.49 -2.92
N ARG A 4 -23.87 -54.47 -4.15
CA ARG A 4 -23.36 -53.59 -5.23
C ARG A 4 -23.87 -52.14 -5.16
N SER A 5 -24.90 -51.83 -4.37
CA SER A 5 -25.46 -50.46 -4.32
C SER A 5 -24.74 -49.52 -3.34
N PHE A 6 -23.93 -50.06 -2.41
CA PHE A 6 -23.33 -49.24 -1.34
C PHE A 6 -22.01 -48.57 -1.74
N ARG A 7 -21.24 -49.15 -2.67
CA ARG A 7 -19.94 -48.59 -3.10
C ARG A 7 -20.03 -47.29 -3.91
N ALA A 8 -21.19 -46.96 -4.47
CA ALA A 8 -21.37 -45.74 -5.27
C ALA A 8 -21.77 -44.49 -4.44
N ARG A 9 -22.18 -44.64 -3.18
CA ARG A 9 -22.74 -43.53 -2.38
C ARG A 9 -21.71 -42.80 -1.50
N ALA A 10 -20.67 -43.50 -1.03
CA ALA A 10 -19.65 -42.93 -0.15
C ALA A 10 -18.89 -41.71 -0.73
N PRO A 11 -18.42 -41.70 -2.00
CA PRO A 11 -17.70 -40.53 -2.53
C PRO A 11 -18.61 -39.31 -2.74
N ARG A 12 -19.90 -39.53 -3.02
CA ARG A 12 -20.87 -38.42 -3.16
C ARG A 12 -21.06 -37.68 -1.85
N ILE A 13 -21.24 -38.41 -0.73
CA ILE A 13 -21.45 -37.80 0.59
C ILE A 13 -20.23 -36.94 1.00
N ALA A 14 -19.01 -37.43 0.79
CA ALA A 14 -17.80 -36.68 1.13
C ALA A 14 -17.67 -35.37 0.34
N ILE A 15 -17.98 -35.39 -0.97
CA ILE A 15 -17.95 -34.20 -1.82
C ILE A 15 -19.03 -33.20 -1.39
N THR A 16 -20.23 -33.66 -1.05
CA THR A 16 -21.32 -32.77 -0.61
C THR A 16 -20.99 -32.08 0.72
N VAL A 17 -20.40 -32.81 1.67
CA VAL A 17 -19.98 -32.24 2.97
C VAL A 17 -18.86 -31.21 2.80
N ALA A 18 -17.87 -31.48 1.93
CA ALA A 18 -16.80 -30.53 1.64
C ALA A 18 -17.32 -29.25 0.96
N ALA A 19 -18.23 -29.38 -0.01
CA ALA A 19 -18.86 -28.25 -0.67
C ALA A 19 -19.70 -27.40 0.29
N ALA A 20 -20.46 -28.03 1.20
CA ALA A 20 -21.25 -27.34 2.21
C ALA A 20 -20.35 -26.57 3.20
N ALA A 21 -19.26 -27.18 3.68
CA ALA A 21 -18.30 -26.51 4.57
C ALA A 21 -17.65 -25.29 3.91
N PHE A 22 -17.29 -25.39 2.62
CA PHE A 22 -16.75 -24.26 1.86
C PHE A 22 -17.77 -23.12 1.70
N ALA A 23 -19.02 -23.45 1.37
CA ALA A 23 -20.09 -22.46 1.21
C ALA A 23 -20.38 -21.70 2.52
N VAL A 24 -20.40 -22.41 3.66
CA VAL A 24 -20.58 -21.78 4.98
C VAL A 24 -19.39 -20.87 5.32
N GLY A 25 -18.15 -21.32 5.07
CA GLY A 25 -16.96 -20.50 5.29
C GLY A 25 -16.97 -19.20 4.46
N ALA A 26 -17.32 -19.30 3.18
CA ALA A 26 -17.44 -18.14 2.29
C ALA A 26 -18.54 -17.16 2.75
N ALA A 27 -19.69 -17.67 3.21
CA ALA A 27 -20.78 -16.83 3.71
C ALA A 27 -20.41 -16.08 5.00
N VAL A 28 -19.69 -16.72 5.93
CA VAL A 28 -19.22 -16.08 7.17
C VAL A 28 -18.21 -14.97 6.87
N VAL A 29 -17.28 -15.18 5.93
CA VAL A 29 -16.33 -14.14 5.49
C VAL A 29 -17.06 -12.97 4.84
N ALA A 30 -18.03 -13.24 3.95
CA ALA A 30 -18.81 -12.19 3.30
C ALA A 30 -19.67 -11.38 4.30
N ALA A 31 -20.21 -12.04 5.34
CA ALA A 31 -20.95 -11.37 6.40
C ALA A 31 -20.05 -10.50 7.29
N ALA A 32 -18.85 -10.98 7.64
CA ALA A 32 -17.88 -10.22 8.43
C ALA A 32 -17.34 -8.98 7.69
N GLN A 33 -17.28 -9.02 6.36
CA GLN A 33 -16.88 -7.87 5.54
C GLN A 33 -17.99 -6.82 5.36
N ARG A 34 -19.26 -7.17 5.60
CA ARG A 34 -20.38 -6.22 5.62
C ARG A 34 -20.58 -5.66 7.02
N SER A 35 -19.59 -4.94 7.54
CA SER A 35 -19.85 -4.09 8.71
C SER A 35 -20.58 -2.82 8.25
N PRO A 36 -21.74 -2.47 8.83
CA PRO A 36 -22.50 -1.29 8.43
C PRO A 36 -21.71 -0.03 8.81
N GLY A 37 -21.54 0.87 7.83
CA GLY A 37 -20.96 2.20 8.04
C GLY A 37 -21.78 3.00 9.04
N GLY A 38 -21.35 2.97 10.30
CA GLY A 38 -21.85 3.81 11.38
C GLY A 38 -20.96 5.04 11.52
N ALA A 39 -21.57 6.20 11.44
CA ALA A 39 -20.94 7.51 11.49
C ALA A 39 -20.18 7.80 12.81
N SER A 40 -19.24 8.75 12.68
CA SER A 40 -18.62 9.58 13.73
C SER A 40 -17.49 8.98 14.58
N GLY A 41 -16.27 9.43 14.25
CA GLY A 41 -15.39 10.09 15.22
C GLY A 41 -14.96 9.29 16.44
N ARG A 42 -14.08 8.32 16.26
CA ARG A 42 -13.05 7.94 17.24
C ARG A 42 -11.99 7.07 16.58
N CYS A 43 -10.75 7.57 16.56
CA CYS A 43 -9.59 6.84 16.07
C CYS A 43 -9.24 5.74 17.07
N ALA A 44 -9.71 4.53 16.83
CA ALA A 44 -9.19 3.34 17.48
C ALA A 44 -7.88 2.96 16.79
N VAL A 45 -6.78 3.07 17.52
CA VAL A 45 -5.48 2.52 17.14
C VAL A 45 -5.62 1.00 17.14
N THR A 46 -5.81 0.39 15.97
CA THR A 46 -5.76 -1.06 15.83
C THR A 46 -4.31 -1.45 15.64
N THR A 47 -3.63 -1.68 16.76
CA THR A 47 -2.43 -2.53 16.81
C THR A 47 -2.74 -3.83 16.10
N TRP A 48 -1.88 -4.22 15.16
CA TRP A 48 -1.81 -5.54 14.51
C TRP A 48 -2.70 -6.61 15.17
N GLU A 49 -3.85 -6.90 14.59
CA GLU A 49 -4.71 -8.01 15.03
C GLU A 49 -4.33 -9.28 14.25
N PRO A 50 -3.54 -10.20 14.82
CA PRO A 50 -3.38 -11.56 14.28
C PRO A 50 -4.74 -12.29 14.11
N LEU A 51 -5.80 -11.75 14.71
CA LEU A 51 -7.18 -12.23 14.59
C LEU A 51 -7.79 -12.10 13.19
N ARG A 52 -7.25 -11.26 12.29
CA ARG A 52 -7.78 -11.20 10.90
C ARG A 52 -7.33 -12.38 10.03
N ALA A 53 -6.21 -13.01 10.36
CA ALA A 53 -5.77 -14.23 9.70
C ALA A 53 -6.38 -15.50 10.34
N ALA A 54 -6.86 -15.41 11.59
CA ALA A 54 -7.43 -16.52 12.33
C ALA A 54 -8.59 -17.26 11.61
N PRO A 55 -9.53 -16.59 10.90
CA PRO A 55 -10.58 -17.28 10.16
C PRO A 55 -10.01 -18.17 9.06
N TRP A 56 -8.97 -17.71 8.37
CA TRP A 56 -8.34 -18.44 7.27
C TRP A 56 -7.52 -19.63 7.75
N LEU A 57 -6.81 -19.48 8.88
CA LEU A 57 -6.12 -20.59 9.54
C LEU A 57 -7.10 -21.65 10.04
N ALA A 58 -8.26 -21.24 10.57
CA ALA A 58 -9.30 -22.17 11.01
C ALA A 58 -9.90 -22.98 9.84
N VAL A 59 -10.14 -22.35 8.68
CA VAL A 59 -10.62 -23.03 7.47
C VAL A 59 -9.59 -24.06 6.98
N GLY A 60 -8.30 -23.69 6.95
CA GLY A 60 -7.22 -24.63 6.59
C GLY A 60 -7.11 -25.82 7.55
N LEU A 61 -7.20 -25.57 8.85
CA LEU A 61 -7.14 -26.60 9.89
C LEU A 61 -8.32 -27.58 9.80
N LEU A 62 -9.55 -27.07 9.61
CA LEU A 62 -10.75 -27.90 9.49
C LEU A 62 -10.70 -28.81 8.26
N ALA A 63 -10.20 -28.31 7.12
CA ALA A 63 -10.00 -29.12 5.92
C ALA A 63 -8.99 -30.27 6.15
N MET A 64 -7.88 -29.98 6.86
CA MET A 64 -6.88 -30.99 7.24
C MET A 64 -7.43 -32.06 8.18
N ILE A 65 -8.20 -31.65 9.20
CA ILE A 65 -8.84 -32.58 10.14
C ILE A 65 -9.85 -33.47 9.40
N ALA A 66 -10.70 -32.90 8.55
CA ALA A 66 -11.67 -33.66 7.77
C ALA A 66 -10.97 -34.71 6.86
N TYR A 67 -9.87 -34.32 6.21
CA TYR A 67 -9.07 -35.23 5.40
C TYR A 67 -8.47 -36.37 6.23
N ALA A 68 -7.86 -36.05 7.38
CA ALA A 68 -7.27 -37.04 8.28
C ALA A 68 -8.31 -38.05 8.80
N VAL A 69 -9.52 -37.60 9.13
CA VAL A 69 -10.64 -38.46 9.57
C VAL A 69 -11.07 -39.41 8.45
N VAL A 70 -11.24 -38.91 7.22
CA VAL A 70 -11.61 -39.75 6.06
C VAL A 70 -10.54 -40.81 5.80
N MET A 71 -9.26 -40.44 5.85
CA MET A 71 -8.15 -41.38 5.66
C MET A 71 -8.06 -42.42 6.78
N GLY A 72 -8.30 -42.02 8.04
CA GLY A 72 -8.33 -42.93 9.18
C GLY A 72 -9.46 -43.97 9.08
N ILE A 73 -10.66 -43.54 8.67
CA ILE A 73 -11.79 -44.45 8.44
C ILE A 73 -11.49 -45.41 7.28
N ALA A 74 -10.91 -44.91 6.18
CA ALA A 74 -10.53 -45.72 5.04
C ALA A 74 -9.48 -46.78 5.42
N ARG A 75 -8.52 -46.44 6.28
CA ARG A 75 -7.49 -47.35 6.78
C ARG A 75 -8.08 -48.43 7.68
N ARG A 76 -8.91 -48.08 8.67
CA ARG A 76 -9.58 -49.07 9.55
C ARG A 76 -10.45 -50.06 8.78
N ARG A 77 -11.09 -49.63 7.69
CA ARG A 77 -11.88 -50.53 6.84
C ARG A 77 -11.04 -51.47 5.99
N ARG A 78 -9.77 -51.16 5.72
CA ARG A 78 -8.82 -52.08 5.07
C ARG A 78 -8.23 -53.09 6.04
N GLU A 79 -8.10 -52.71 7.31
CA GLU A 79 -7.54 -53.54 8.37
C GLU A 79 -8.60 -54.40 9.09
N ALA A 80 -9.89 -54.25 8.77
CA ALA A 80 -10.91 -55.15 9.26
C ALA A 80 -10.61 -56.57 8.74
N PRO A 81 -10.30 -57.54 9.63
CA PRO A 81 -10.00 -58.89 9.21
C PRO A 81 -11.26 -59.48 8.60
N ILE A 82 -11.29 -59.59 7.28
CA ILE A 82 -12.25 -60.46 6.62
C ILE A 82 -11.83 -61.86 7.04
N SER A 83 -12.63 -62.52 7.89
CA SER A 83 -12.44 -63.93 8.22
C SER A 83 -12.67 -64.74 6.95
N LEU A 84 -11.60 -64.90 6.17
CA LEU A 84 -11.56 -65.73 4.98
C LEU A 84 -11.47 -67.17 5.48
N GLY A 85 -12.56 -67.92 5.33
CA GLY A 85 -12.58 -69.36 5.54
C GLY A 85 -11.48 -70.05 4.73
N GLU A 86 -10.94 -71.11 5.31
CA GLU A 86 -9.81 -71.88 4.78
C GLU A 86 -10.18 -72.50 3.43
N GLY A 87 -9.70 -71.88 2.33
CA GLY A 87 -9.96 -72.37 0.98
C GLY A 87 -8.86 -71.95 -0.01
N PRO A 88 -8.63 -72.74 -1.08
CA PRO A 88 -7.43 -72.69 -1.92
C PRO A 88 -7.30 -71.47 -2.86
N TYR A 89 -8.10 -70.42 -2.69
CA TYR A 89 -8.13 -69.25 -3.59
C TYR A 89 -7.24 -68.09 -3.11
N ARG A 90 -6.12 -68.38 -2.43
CA ARG A 90 -5.38 -67.39 -1.62
C ARG A 90 -4.41 -66.48 -2.38
N VAL A 91 -4.25 -66.57 -3.71
CA VAL A 91 -3.09 -65.93 -4.37
C VAL A 91 -3.42 -64.75 -5.30
N ALA A 92 -4.69 -64.48 -5.65
CA ALA A 92 -4.98 -63.49 -6.70
C ALA A 92 -5.33 -62.05 -6.22
N VAL A 93 -5.49 -61.81 -4.91
CA VAL A 93 -6.10 -60.54 -4.42
C VAL A 93 -5.10 -59.54 -3.85
N VAL A 94 -3.86 -59.95 -3.55
CA VAL A 94 -2.88 -59.05 -2.92
C VAL A 94 -2.15 -58.17 -3.94
N ASP A 95 -1.95 -58.63 -5.18
CA ASP A 95 -1.21 -57.87 -6.21
C ASP A 95 -1.99 -56.72 -6.86
N ALA A 96 -3.33 -56.72 -6.79
CA ALA A 96 -4.12 -55.59 -7.30
C ALA A 96 -4.14 -54.38 -6.35
N SER A 97 -3.66 -54.53 -5.11
CA SER A 97 -3.76 -53.51 -4.07
C SER A 97 -2.61 -52.49 -4.06
N THR A 98 -1.49 -52.79 -4.74
CA THR A 98 -0.31 -51.93 -4.84
C THR A 98 -0.39 -50.91 -6.00
N ALA A 99 -1.26 -51.13 -6.99
CA ALA A 99 -1.42 -50.25 -8.15
C ALA A 99 -2.21 -48.96 -7.88
N LEU A 100 -2.92 -48.85 -6.74
CA LEU A 100 -3.76 -47.69 -6.39
C LEU A 100 -3.10 -46.71 -5.41
N ALA A 101 -1.81 -46.92 -5.07
CA ALA A 101 -1.05 -46.08 -4.16
C ALA A 101 -0.17 -45.05 -4.90
N ARG A 102 -0.74 -44.23 -5.79
CA ARG A 102 -0.08 -43.00 -6.27
C ARG A 102 -0.87 -41.75 -5.87
N PRO A 103 -0.79 -41.32 -4.59
CA PRO A 103 -1.45 -40.13 -4.11
C PRO A 103 -0.58 -38.88 -4.39
N ARG A 104 -0.17 -38.62 -5.64
CA ARG A 104 0.67 -37.43 -5.95
C ARG A 104 -0.16 -36.18 -6.26
N TRP A 105 -1.40 -36.33 -6.74
CA TRP A 105 -2.22 -35.19 -7.17
C TRP A 105 -2.89 -34.43 -6.03
N HIS A 106 -3.24 -35.11 -4.92
CA HIS A 106 -3.90 -34.46 -3.79
C HIS A 106 -2.99 -33.46 -3.05
N PHE A 107 -1.70 -33.78 -2.90
CA PHE A 107 -0.72 -32.84 -2.34
C PHE A 107 -0.48 -31.65 -3.26
N PHE A 108 -0.53 -31.85 -4.58
CA PHE A 108 -0.39 -30.77 -5.56
C PHE A 108 -1.59 -29.81 -5.53
N ALA A 109 -2.82 -30.34 -5.50
CA ALA A 109 -4.04 -29.54 -5.40
C ALA A 109 -4.12 -28.75 -4.08
N LEU A 110 -3.71 -29.35 -2.96
CA LEU A 110 -3.64 -28.67 -1.67
C LEU A 110 -2.59 -27.56 -1.68
N GLY A 111 -1.41 -27.82 -2.27
CA GLY A 111 -0.35 -26.81 -2.43
C GLY A 111 -0.78 -25.63 -3.29
N VAL A 112 -1.51 -25.87 -4.39
CA VAL A 112 -2.05 -24.80 -5.25
C VAL A 112 -3.11 -23.98 -4.51
N LEU A 113 -4.03 -24.61 -3.78
CA LEU A 113 -5.05 -23.88 -3.00
C LEU A 113 -4.43 -23.05 -1.88
N LEU A 114 -3.41 -23.56 -1.18
CA LEU A 114 -2.65 -22.78 -0.20
C LEU A 114 -1.90 -21.62 -0.85
N GLY A 115 -1.26 -21.85 -2.01
CA GLY A 115 -0.56 -20.81 -2.76
C GLY A 115 -1.48 -19.68 -3.21
N VAL A 116 -2.67 -20.00 -3.71
CA VAL A 116 -3.69 -19.01 -4.11
C VAL A 116 -4.23 -18.26 -2.88
N ALA A 117 -4.49 -18.94 -1.76
CA ALA A 117 -4.94 -18.29 -0.53
C ALA A 117 -3.87 -17.33 0.05
N CYS A 118 -2.59 -17.72 0.01
CA CYS A 118 -1.49 -16.85 0.42
C CYS A 118 -1.31 -15.67 -0.55
N ALA A 119 -1.43 -15.88 -1.86
CA ALA A 119 -1.32 -14.80 -2.85
C ALA A 119 -2.49 -13.81 -2.73
N ALA A 120 -3.72 -14.30 -2.53
CA ALA A 120 -4.90 -13.46 -2.32
C ALA A 120 -4.87 -12.73 -0.98
N GLY A 121 -4.32 -13.35 0.08
CA GLY A 121 -4.12 -12.71 1.39
C GLY A 121 -2.95 -11.71 1.42
N SER A 122 -2.03 -11.78 0.46
CA SER A 122 -0.89 -10.85 0.32
C SER A 122 -1.26 -9.56 -0.40
N VAL A 123 -2.46 -9.47 -0.98
CA VAL A 123 -3.12 -8.18 -1.22
C VAL A 123 -3.68 -7.68 0.11
N ALA A 124 -2.82 -7.67 1.13
CA ALA A 124 -3.02 -6.81 2.28
C ALA A 124 -2.93 -5.40 1.69
N SER A 125 -4.08 -4.82 1.39
CA SER A 125 -4.21 -3.39 1.17
C SER A 125 -3.37 -2.75 2.25
N ARG A 126 -2.26 -2.12 1.85
CA ARG A 126 -1.57 -1.18 2.73
C ARG A 126 -2.63 -0.12 2.97
N THR A 127 -3.40 -0.29 4.04
CA THR A 127 -4.20 0.79 4.59
C THR A 127 -3.16 1.74 5.13
N THR A 128 -2.64 2.59 4.24
CA THR A 128 -2.02 3.83 4.62
C THR A 128 -3.08 4.50 5.47
N ILE A 129 -2.90 4.47 6.78
CA ILE A 129 -3.78 5.17 7.70
C ILE A 129 -3.51 6.64 7.39
N CYS A 130 -4.35 7.19 6.53
CA CYS A 130 -4.37 8.58 6.15
C CYS A 130 -5.26 9.29 7.16
N PRO A 131 -4.71 9.90 8.21
CA PRO A 131 -5.53 10.06 9.38
C PRO A 131 -6.37 11.35 9.35
N TYR A 132 -6.31 12.17 8.28
CA TYR A 132 -6.73 13.57 8.40
C TYR A 132 -7.30 14.21 7.13
N ALA A 133 -8.36 14.99 7.33
CA ALA A 133 -8.83 15.96 6.35
C ALA A 133 -7.97 17.23 6.39
N VAL A 134 -7.84 17.91 5.24
CA VAL A 134 -7.35 19.29 5.17
C VAL A 134 -8.20 20.15 6.13
N PRO A 135 -7.60 21.05 6.93
CA PRO A 135 -8.36 21.84 7.88
C PRO A 135 -9.42 22.69 7.17
N ALA A 136 -10.58 22.87 7.82
CA ALA A 136 -11.66 23.72 7.30
C ALA A 136 -11.23 25.19 7.10
N SER A 137 -10.12 25.62 7.70
CA SER A 137 -9.52 26.94 7.51
C SER A 137 -8.80 27.11 6.17
N CYS A 138 -8.57 26.03 5.42
CA CYS A 138 -8.01 26.09 4.07
C CYS A 138 -9.01 26.78 3.14
N LYS A 139 -8.69 28.01 2.72
CA LYS A 139 -9.63 28.88 1.97
C LYS A 139 -9.85 28.45 0.53
N ARG A 140 -8.91 27.68 -0.04
CA ARG A 140 -8.94 27.23 -1.43
C ARG A 140 -9.02 25.72 -1.46
N VAL A 141 -10.16 25.21 -1.90
CA VAL A 141 -10.38 23.78 -2.11
C VAL A 141 -11.09 23.68 -3.45
N GLY A 142 -10.34 23.48 -4.54
CA GLY A 142 -10.96 23.34 -5.86
C GLY A 142 -9.99 23.22 -7.03
N GLY A 143 -8.96 24.08 -7.09
CA GLY A 143 -7.99 24.04 -8.18
C GLY A 143 -6.91 22.97 -8.03
N SER A 144 -6.33 22.56 -9.16
CA SER A 144 -5.33 21.50 -9.21
C SER A 144 -4.00 21.94 -8.58
N ILE A 145 -3.31 20.97 -7.97
CA ILE A 145 -1.93 21.13 -7.51
C ILE A 145 -1.07 20.25 -8.42
N VAL A 146 -0.08 20.82 -9.10
CA VAL A 146 0.77 20.09 -10.04
C VAL A 146 2.14 19.88 -9.42
N PHE A 147 2.54 18.62 -9.23
CA PHE A 147 3.89 18.26 -8.80
C PHE A 147 4.76 18.05 -10.03
N VAL A 148 5.88 18.76 -10.11
CA VAL A 148 6.77 18.77 -11.27
C VAL A 148 8.12 18.18 -10.87
N PRO A 149 8.56 17.07 -11.45
CA PRO A 149 9.93 16.59 -11.28
C PRO A 149 10.91 17.59 -11.90
N VAL A 150 11.91 18.06 -11.14
CA VAL A 150 12.88 19.06 -11.61
C VAL A 150 14.30 18.51 -11.52
N GLY A 151 15.01 18.52 -12.65
CA GLY A 151 16.35 17.97 -12.78
C GLY A 151 16.37 16.45 -12.57
N LYS A 152 17.36 15.97 -11.79
CA LYS A 152 17.68 14.53 -11.68
C LYS A 152 16.85 13.74 -10.66
N VAL A 153 15.70 14.25 -10.24
CA VAL A 153 14.82 13.52 -9.30
C VAL A 153 14.13 12.35 -10.01
N ASP A 154 14.03 11.19 -9.35
CA ASP A 154 13.25 10.07 -9.86
C ASP A 154 11.76 10.44 -9.90
N ARG A 155 11.15 10.35 -11.08
CA ARG A 155 9.72 10.62 -11.29
C ARG A 155 8.81 9.75 -10.42
N ARG A 156 9.24 8.53 -10.08
CA ARG A 156 8.50 7.62 -9.20
C ARG A 156 8.35 8.21 -7.80
N VAL A 157 9.40 8.83 -7.28
CA VAL A 157 9.36 9.48 -5.96
C VAL A 157 8.39 10.66 -5.95
N VAL A 158 8.37 11.46 -7.03
CA VAL A 158 7.42 12.58 -7.16
C VAL A 158 5.99 12.07 -7.28
N ALA A 159 5.77 10.96 -8.01
CA ALA A 159 4.47 10.31 -8.10
C ALA A 159 3.98 9.76 -6.76
N GLU A 160 4.85 9.10 -6.00
CA GLU A 160 4.54 8.61 -4.66
C GLU A 160 4.16 9.76 -3.71
N LEU A 161 4.88 10.89 -3.76
CA LEU A 161 4.53 12.10 -3.00
C LEU A 161 3.14 12.62 -3.41
N ALA A 162 2.86 12.71 -4.71
CA ALA A 162 1.56 13.16 -5.21
C ALA A 162 0.42 12.22 -4.79
N ASP A 163 0.63 10.91 -4.87
CA ASP A 163 -0.33 9.89 -4.46
C ASP A 163 -0.62 9.99 -2.96
N HIS A 164 0.40 10.20 -2.12
CA HIS A 164 0.22 10.44 -0.69
C HIS A 164 -0.73 11.64 -0.43
N PHE A 165 -0.51 12.78 -1.09
CA PHE A 165 -1.39 13.94 -0.88
C PHE A 165 -2.81 13.74 -1.42
N ARG A 166 -2.95 13.02 -2.54
CA ARG A 166 -4.25 12.69 -3.13
C ARG A 166 -5.04 11.72 -2.26
N GLU A 167 -4.39 10.67 -1.77
CA GLU A 167 -5.02 9.63 -0.97
C GLU A 167 -5.31 10.12 0.44
N CYS A 168 -4.32 10.78 1.08
CA CYS A 168 -4.43 11.13 2.48
C CYS A 168 -5.17 12.41 2.76
N TYR A 169 -5.00 13.43 1.91
CA TYR A 169 -5.60 14.74 2.12
C TYR A 169 -6.73 15.04 1.14
N ARG A 170 -7.02 14.12 0.20
CA ARG A 170 -8.03 14.31 -0.86
C ARG A 170 -7.80 15.58 -1.69
N LEU A 171 -6.54 15.99 -1.80
CA LEU A 171 -6.14 17.13 -2.61
C LEU A 171 -6.11 16.74 -4.10
N PRO A 172 -6.48 17.65 -5.01
CA PRO A 172 -6.46 17.41 -6.45
C PRO A 172 -5.03 17.48 -7.01
N VAL A 173 -4.17 16.55 -6.59
CA VAL A 173 -2.76 16.52 -6.96
C VAL A 173 -2.51 15.64 -8.18
N VAL A 174 -1.80 16.19 -9.16
CA VAL A 174 -1.37 15.51 -10.39
C VAL A 174 0.13 15.69 -10.58
N VAL A 175 0.75 14.82 -11.37
CA VAL A 175 2.18 14.93 -11.70
C VAL A 175 2.33 15.46 -13.11
N GLY A 176 3.02 16.60 -13.24
CA GLY A 176 3.36 17.21 -14.52
C GLY A 176 4.57 16.54 -15.20
N PRO A 177 4.89 16.94 -16.43
CA PRO A 177 6.09 16.48 -17.11
C PRO A 177 7.36 16.97 -16.37
N PRO A 178 8.48 16.23 -16.48
CA PRO A 178 9.74 16.67 -15.89
C PRO A 178 10.26 17.94 -16.57
N VAL A 179 10.92 18.80 -15.79
CA VAL A 179 11.55 20.04 -16.25
C VAL A 179 13.04 19.99 -15.99
N GLU A 180 13.83 20.25 -17.02
CA GLU A 180 15.28 20.43 -16.89
C GLU A 180 15.58 21.93 -16.71
N PRO A 181 16.20 22.35 -15.60
CA PRO A 181 16.62 23.74 -15.44
C PRO A 181 17.67 24.13 -16.50
N PRO A 182 17.74 25.41 -16.91
CA PRO A 182 18.78 25.86 -17.83
C PRO A 182 20.16 25.71 -17.17
N ALA A 183 21.19 25.41 -17.96
CA ALA A 183 22.55 25.25 -17.44
C ALA A 183 23.07 26.49 -16.68
N SER A 184 22.58 27.69 -17.03
CA SER A 184 22.89 28.93 -16.33
C SER A 184 22.32 29.02 -14.91
N ALA A 185 21.36 28.17 -14.56
CA ALA A 185 20.85 28.06 -13.19
C ALA A 185 21.80 27.28 -12.27
N TRP A 186 22.78 26.54 -12.81
CA TRP A 186 23.73 25.79 -12.00
C TRP A 186 24.90 26.67 -11.56
N ASN A 187 25.17 26.69 -10.26
CA ASN A 187 26.39 27.28 -9.74
C ASN A 187 27.43 26.17 -9.49
N PRO A 188 28.51 26.08 -10.30
CA PRO A 188 29.51 25.03 -10.16
C PRO A 188 30.38 25.18 -8.91
N GLU A 189 30.57 26.39 -8.37
CA GLU A 189 31.35 26.60 -7.15
C GLU A 189 30.61 26.11 -5.90
N ARG A 190 29.27 26.19 -5.93
CA ARG A 190 28.41 25.73 -4.83
C ARG A 190 27.91 24.31 -5.00
N GLU A 191 27.98 23.78 -6.22
CA GLU A 191 27.31 22.55 -6.62
C GLU A 191 25.81 22.58 -6.27
N GLN A 192 25.18 23.73 -6.53
CA GLN A 192 23.79 24.02 -6.19
C GLN A 192 23.09 24.73 -7.33
N TRP A 193 21.77 24.52 -7.43
CA TRP A 193 20.91 25.31 -8.29
C TRP A 193 20.57 26.67 -7.67
N ILE A 194 20.60 27.72 -8.50
CA ILE A 194 20.01 29.03 -8.20
C ILE A 194 18.49 28.89 -8.26
N GLY A 195 17.83 28.85 -7.11
CA GLY A 195 16.43 28.49 -6.99
C GLY A 195 15.48 29.42 -7.75
N GLU A 196 15.79 30.72 -7.85
CA GLU A 196 15.02 31.68 -8.65
C GLU A 196 15.05 31.35 -10.14
N SER A 197 16.22 30.97 -10.66
CA SER A 197 16.39 30.56 -12.07
C SER A 197 15.67 29.26 -12.35
N VAL A 198 15.68 28.31 -11.40
CA VAL A 198 14.90 27.08 -11.54
C VAL A 198 13.40 27.35 -11.51
N LEU A 199 12.91 28.17 -10.58
CA LEU A 199 11.50 28.58 -10.54
C LEU A 199 11.07 29.19 -11.87
N ALA A 200 11.88 30.07 -12.46
CA ALA A 200 11.60 30.70 -13.76
C ALA A 200 11.49 29.68 -14.91
N ALA A 201 12.20 28.56 -14.82
CA ALA A 201 12.16 27.49 -15.83
C ALA A 201 10.91 26.60 -15.73
N ILE A 202 10.23 26.56 -14.58
CA ILE A 202 8.99 25.81 -14.42
C ILE A 202 7.87 26.56 -15.16
N PRO A 203 7.22 25.95 -16.17
CA PRO A 203 6.18 26.61 -16.93
C PRO A 203 4.89 26.73 -16.11
N SER A 204 4.14 27.81 -16.32
CA SER A 204 2.86 28.07 -15.66
C SER A 204 1.68 27.31 -16.29
N CYS A 205 1.87 26.79 -17.49
CA CYS A 205 0.88 26.05 -18.28
C CYS A 205 1.66 25.12 -19.21
N TYR A 206 1.12 23.94 -19.46
CA TYR A 206 1.67 22.97 -20.39
C TYR A 206 0.79 22.93 -21.63
N ASP A 207 1.38 23.04 -22.82
CA ASP A 207 0.63 23.07 -24.07
C ASP A 207 -0.23 21.81 -24.24
N GLY A 208 -1.53 22.01 -24.50
CA GLY A 208 -2.50 20.92 -24.66
C GLY A 208 -2.99 20.26 -23.37
N ASP A 209 -2.67 20.84 -22.21
CA ASP A 209 -2.97 20.25 -20.91
C ASP A 209 -4.21 20.91 -20.24
N PRO A 210 -5.24 20.15 -19.82
CA PRO A 210 -6.33 20.66 -18.97
C PRO A 210 -5.85 21.22 -17.61
N LEU A 211 -4.56 21.10 -17.29
CA LEU A 211 -3.88 21.68 -16.13
C LEU A 211 -3.33 23.10 -16.37
N CYS A 212 -3.63 23.76 -17.49
CA CYS A 212 -3.33 25.18 -17.65
C CYS A 212 -4.10 26.02 -16.62
N ASP A 213 -3.37 26.84 -15.87
CA ASP A 213 -3.82 27.58 -14.68
C ASP A 213 -4.02 26.71 -13.42
N PRO A 214 -2.99 25.97 -12.98
CA PRO A 214 -3.06 25.27 -11.70
C PRO A 214 -3.04 26.28 -10.55
N GLU A 215 -3.80 25.99 -9.50
CA GLU A 215 -3.81 26.83 -8.30
C GLU A 215 -2.46 26.84 -7.58
N MET A 216 -1.67 25.77 -7.75
CA MET A 216 -0.31 25.69 -7.24
C MET A 216 0.55 24.72 -8.07
N ILE A 217 1.81 25.09 -8.28
CA ILE A 217 2.84 24.22 -8.85
C ILE A 217 3.92 23.97 -7.81
N VAL A 218 4.28 22.70 -7.61
CA VAL A 218 5.34 22.25 -6.69
C VAL A 218 6.41 21.55 -7.51
N GLY A 219 7.48 22.26 -7.85
CA GLY A 219 8.72 21.65 -8.32
C GLY A 219 9.37 20.84 -7.20
N VAL A 220 9.78 19.61 -7.49
CA VAL A 220 10.51 18.75 -6.55
C VAL A 220 11.85 18.40 -7.19
N THR A 221 12.95 18.60 -6.47
CA THR A 221 14.29 18.26 -6.95
C THR A 221 15.09 17.48 -5.91
N ALA A 222 15.99 16.62 -6.39
CA ALA A 222 16.96 15.90 -5.58
C ALA A 222 18.27 16.69 -5.39
N ASP A 223 18.49 17.71 -6.20
CA ASP A 223 19.67 18.56 -6.15
C ASP A 223 19.46 19.70 -5.13
N ASP A 224 20.55 20.19 -4.56
CA ASP A 224 20.49 21.25 -3.55
C ASP A 224 20.21 22.61 -4.21
N ILE A 225 19.43 23.45 -3.54
CA ILE A 225 19.04 24.77 -4.04
C ILE A 225 19.49 25.85 -3.06
N TYR A 226 19.75 27.05 -3.58
CA TYR A 226 19.95 28.25 -2.75
C TYR A 226 19.24 29.45 -3.39
N THR A 227 19.11 30.54 -2.63
CA THR A 227 18.56 31.81 -3.11
C THR A 227 19.67 32.85 -3.17
N THR A 228 19.61 33.73 -4.17
CA THR A 228 20.53 34.88 -4.28
C THR A 228 20.03 36.09 -3.50
N ALA A 229 18.76 36.10 -3.09
CA ALA A 229 18.16 37.18 -2.33
C ALA A 229 18.61 37.22 -0.86
N GLU A 230 19.08 36.09 -0.32
CA GLU A 230 19.47 35.94 1.08
C GLU A 230 20.89 35.35 1.19
N THR A 231 21.53 35.52 2.34
CA THR A 231 22.88 34.96 2.62
C THR A 231 22.86 33.47 3.00
N TRP A 232 21.76 32.77 2.67
CA TRP A 232 21.56 31.39 3.07
C TRP A 232 22.51 30.44 2.34
N ARG A 233 22.96 29.40 3.06
CA ARG A 233 23.83 28.36 2.48
C ARG A 233 23.08 27.43 1.54
N TYR A 234 21.80 27.20 1.81
CA TYR A 234 20.87 26.39 1.03
C TYR A 234 19.45 26.77 1.42
N ALA A 235 18.46 26.28 0.68
CA ALA A 235 17.05 26.37 1.03
C ALA A 235 16.37 25.01 0.84
N TYR A 236 15.49 24.62 1.77
CA TYR A 236 14.64 23.44 1.55
C TYR A 236 13.52 23.70 0.55
N ALA A 237 13.07 24.96 0.48
CA ALA A 237 12.07 25.38 -0.47
C ALA A 237 12.18 26.87 -0.77
N LEU A 238 11.82 27.26 -2.00
CA LEU A 238 11.74 28.65 -2.43
C LEU A 238 10.44 28.87 -3.19
N ARG A 239 9.75 29.97 -2.88
CA ARG A 239 8.48 30.36 -3.51
C ARG A 239 8.74 31.47 -4.51
N ASP A 240 8.11 31.38 -5.66
CA ASP A 240 7.97 32.49 -6.59
C ASP A 240 7.01 33.51 -5.96
N THR A 241 7.40 34.79 -5.96
CA THR A 241 6.58 35.87 -5.40
C THR A 241 5.51 36.36 -6.37
N ARG A 242 5.60 36.01 -7.65
CA ARG A 242 4.72 36.47 -8.73
C ARG A 242 3.77 35.38 -9.23
N ARG A 243 4.11 34.11 -9.02
CA ARG A 243 3.34 32.94 -9.47
C ARG A 243 3.08 32.00 -8.31
N PRO A 244 2.01 31.17 -8.34
CA PRO A 244 1.77 30.15 -7.32
C PRO A 244 2.70 28.93 -7.50
N THR A 245 4.00 29.17 -7.69
CA THR A 245 5.02 28.16 -7.95
C THR A 245 5.99 28.10 -6.79
N VAL A 246 6.28 26.90 -6.31
CA VAL A 246 7.29 26.64 -5.30
C VAL A 246 8.23 25.56 -5.81
N ILE A 247 9.49 25.61 -5.43
CA ILE A 247 10.43 24.50 -5.57
C ILE A 247 10.78 23.98 -4.19
N VAL A 248 10.83 22.65 -4.05
CA VAL A 248 11.25 21.93 -2.85
C VAL A 248 12.46 21.08 -3.21
N SER A 249 13.57 21.29 -2.50
CA SER A 249 14.77 20.47 -2.59
C SER A 249 14.79 19.44 -1.48
N THR A 250 15.12 18.20 -1.86
CA THR A 250 15.24 17.07 -0.94
C THR A 250 16.69 16.72 -0.61
N ALA A 251 17.67 17.40 -1.22
CA ALA A 251 19.10 17.10 -1.09
C ALA A 251 19.58 17.07 0.38
N ARG A 252 19.04 17.98 1.20
CA ARG A 252 19.41 18.15 2.62
C ARG A 252 18.46 17.42 3.58
N MET A 253 17.55 16.58 3.08
CA MET A 253 16.61 15.78 3.89
C MET A 253 17.13 14.36 4.14
N GLY A 254 18.28 14.01 3.53
CA GLY A 254 18.86 12.67 3.48
C GLY A 254 18.49 11.96 2.17
N THR A 255 19.01 10.74 1.98
CA THR A 255 18.75 9.98 0.76
C THR A 255 17.31 9.48 0.73
N LEU A 256 16.56 9.83 -0.32
CA LEU A 256 15.20 9.33 -0.53
C LEU A 256 15.24 7.85 -0.95
N THR A 257 15.41 6.96 0.03
CA THR A 257 15.37 5.51 -0.18
C THR A 257 14.03 4.95 0.28
N GLY A 258 13.03 4.99 -0.61
CA GLY A 258 11.73 4.36 -0.38
C GLY A 258 10.79 5.10 0.59
N LEU A 259 9.53 4.65 0.57
CA LEU A 259 8.34 5.28 1.17
C LEU A 259 8.35 5.45 2.70
N THR A 260 9.19 4.70 3.42
CA THR A 260 9.25 4.71 4.88
C THR A 260 10.54 5.32 5.40
N SER A 261 11.36 5.90 4.53
CA SER A 261 12.58 6.59 4.96
C SER A 261 12.21 7.90 5.66
N THR A 262 12.96 8.25 6.70
CA THR A 262 12.84 9.57 7.37
C THR A 262 12.96 10.72 6.37
N SER A 263 13.76 10.54 5.32
CA SER A 263 13.89 11.52 4.22
C SER A 263 12.60 11.71 3.44
N TYR A 264 11.85 10.64 3.17
CA TYR A 264 10.53 10.73 2.53
C TYR A 264 9.52 11.45 3.43
N GLU A 265 9.52 11.18 4.74
CA GLU A 265 8.67 11.91 5.69
C GLU A 265 8.99 13.40 5.74
N ARG A 266 10.27 13.77 5.77
CA ARG A 266 10.72 15.17 5.72
C ARG A 266 10.25 15.87 4.44
N ALA A 267 10.33 15.20 3.29
CA ALA A 267 9.84 15.72 2.02
C ALA A 267 8.32 15.96 2.07
N ARG A 268 7.54 15.00 2.59
CA ARG A 268 6.10 15.16 2.80
C ARG A 268 5.79 16.35 3.70
N LYS A 269 6.45 16.47 4.86
CA LYS A 269 6.23 17.61 5.78
C LYS A 269 6.58 18.96 5.14
N MET A 270 7.68 19.04 4.39
CA MET A 270 8.05 20.28 3.69
C MET A 270 7.05 20.64 2.60
N ILE A 271 6.57 19.66 1.81
CA ILE A 271 5.54 19.90 0.79
C ILE A 271 4.21 20.29 1.45
N ALA A 272 3.79 19.61 2.52
CA ALA A 272 2.61 19.95 3.29
C ALA A 272 2.68 21.40 3.79
N LYS A 273 3.87 21.85 4.24
CA LYS A 273 4.12 23.25 4.61
C LYS A 273 3.88 24.19 3.45
N GLN A 274 4.39 23.88 2.26
CA GLN A 274 4.16 24.75 1.11
C GLN A 274 2.69 24.77 0.70
N ILE A 275 1.98 23.64 0.73
CA ILE A 275 0.55 23.59 0.48
C ILE A 275 -0.22 24.43 1.52
N ALA A 276 0.12 24.34 2.80
CA ALA A 276 -0.52 25.12 3.86
C ALA A 276 -0.38 26.63 3.63
N LEU A 277 0.81 27.08 3.24
CA LEU A 277 1.12 28.50 3.08
C LEU A 277 0.64 29.06 1.73
N SER A 278 0.90 28.35 0.63
CA SER A 278 0.68 28.85 -0.74
C SER A 278 -0.70 28.48 -1.30
N TYR A 279 -1.16 27.25 -1.08
CA TYR A 279 -2.45 26.80 -1.60
C TYR A 279 -3.58 27.16 -0.62
N CYS A 280 -3.47 26.78 0.65
CA CYS A 280 -4.48 27.08 1.65
C CYS A 280 -4.50 28.54 2.13
N GLY A 281 -3.43 29.31 1.87
CA GLY A 281 -3.32 30.72 2.28
C GLY A 281 -3.21 30.91 3.79
N LEU A 282 -2.68 29.93 4.52
CA LEU A 282 -2.50 30.01 5.96
C LEU A 282 -1.20 30.75 6.29
N SER A 283 -1.18 31.52 7.38
CA SER A 283 0.03 32.20 7.85
C SER A 283 0.96 31.25 8.61
N ALA A 284 2.27 31.47 8.48
CA ALA A 284 3.29 30.75 9.25
C ALA A 284 3.09 30.93 10.77
N THR A 285 3.53 29.94 11.54
CA THR A 285 3.45 29.93 13.01
C THR A 285 4.80 29.65 13.67
N LEU A 286 4.91 29.95 14.97
CA LEU A 286 6.06 29.61 15.81
C LEU A 286 5.88 28.28 16.56
N ASP A 287 4.73 27.63 16.42
CA ASP A 287 4.51 26.27 16.94
C ASP A 287 5.34 25.26 16.15
N SER A 288 6.39 24.72 16.76
CA SER A 288 7.34 23.78 16.13
C SER A 288 6.71 22.45 15.72
N LYS A 289 5.53 22.11 16.25
CA LYS A 289 4.79 20.92 15.86
C LYS A 289 3.88 21.16 14.66
N SER A 290 3.65 22.41 14.26
CA SER A 290 2.75 22.71 13.15
C SER A 290 3.45 22.63 11.80
N VAL A 291 2.75 22.13 10.79
CA VAL A 291 3.18 22.17 9.39
C VAL A 291 3.50 23.60 8.92
N ARG A 292 2.86 24.61 9.49
CA ARG A 292 3.11 26.02 9.19
C ARG A 292 4.34 26.59 9.92
N TYR A 293 5.11 25.77 10.64
CA TYR A 293 6.25 26.26 11.41
C TYR A 293 7.23 27.05 10.53
N GLY A 294 7.49 28.31 10.88
CA GLY A 294 8.21 29.25 10.03
C GLY A 294 9.73 29.03 9.97
N ARG A 295 10.33 28.45 11.02
CA ARG A 295 11.79 28.47 11.25
C ARG A 295 12.43 27.10 11.04
N ILE A 296 12.50 26.66 9.78
CA ILE A 296 13.15 25.38 9.45
C ILE A 296 14.58 25.68 9.04
N MET A 297 15.52 25.44 9.94
CA MET A 297 16.95 25.68 9.72
C MET A 297 17.70 24.39 9.37
N GLY A 298 17.15 23.24 9.75
CA GLY A 298 17.71 21.92 9.49
C GLY A 298 16.68 20.81 9.50
N PRO A 299 17.14 19.55 9.46
CA PRO A 299 16.27 18.38 9.46
C PRO A 299 15.57 18.16 10.81
N ASP A 300 16.16 18.60 11.92
CA ASP A 300 15.59 18.39 13.25
C ASP A 300 14.25 19.12 13.42
N GLU A 301 14.11 20.33 12.86
CA GLU A 301 12.82 21.02 12.86
C GLU A 301 11.79 20.35 11.95
N LEU A 302 12.21 19.72 10.85
CA LEU A 302 11.32 18.90 10.03
C LEU A 302 10.86 17.65 10.80
N ASP A 303 11.72 17.04 11.60
CA ASP A 303 11.39 15.88 12.40
C ASP A 303 10.40 16.24 13.52
N ALA A 304 10.51 17.45 14.08
CA ALA A 304 9.60 17.96 15.12
C ALA A 304 8.19 18.31 14.63
N ILE A 305 8.00 18.57 13.33
CA ILE A 305 6.70 18.91 12.74
C ILE A 305 5.79 17.67 12.68
N ASP A 306 4.54 17.82 13.11
CA ASP A 306 3.48 16.86 12.87
C ASP A 306 2.77 17.21 11.56
N GLU A 307 2.87 16.37 10.52
CA GLU A 307 2.31 16.63 9.16
C GLU A 307 0.78 16.89 9.13
N TRP A 308 0.10 16.56 10.20
CA TRP A 308 -1.34 16.69 10.33
C TRP A 308 -1.79 17.90 11.13
N ARG A 309 -0.84 18.63 11.72
CA ARG A 309 -1.11 19.83 12.51
C ARG A 309 -0.94 21.07 11.63
N TRP A 310 -1.94 21.31 10.78
CA TRP A 310 -1.92 22.41 9.81
C TRP A 310 -1.86 23.78 10.49
#